data_AF-A0A0C1JVV8-F1
#
_entry.id   AF-A0A0C1JVV8-F1
#
_cell.length_a   1.000
_cell.length_b   1.000
_cell.length_c   1.000
_cell.angle_alpha   90.00
_cell.angle_beta   90.00
_cell.angle_gamma   90.00
#
_symmetry.space_group_name_H-M   'P 1'
#
loop_
_entity.id
_entity.type
_entity.pdbx_description
1 polymer ?
#
loop_
_entity_poly.entity_id
_entity_poly.type
_entity_poly.pdbx_seq_one_letter_code
_entity_poly.pdbx_strand_id
1 'polypeptide(L)' 'MTRVPMQIKEVKELIFEVPYDKTVEIAEGYRAFESTSCFAGVEQRWVVIF' A
#
# COMPACT_ATOMS: atom_id res chain seq x y z
N MET A 1 -14.17 -13.43 -7.59
CA MET A 1 -12.90 -13.30 -6.85
C MET A 1 -13.17 -12.46 -5.60
N THR A 2 -13.24 -13.10 -4.43
CA THR A 2 -13.37 -12.43 -3.12
C THR A 2 -11.98 -12.32 -2.49
N ARG A 3 -11.12 -11.46 -3.03
CA ARG A 3 -9.85 -11.16 -2.34
C ARG A 3 -10.19 -10.33 -1.09
N VAL A 4 -9.47 -10.59 0.00
CA VAL A 4 -9.62 -10.00 1.35
C VAL A 4 -9.13 -8.53 1.32
N PRO A 5 -9.65 -7.60 2.17
CA PRO A 5 -9.11 -6.25 2.25
C PRO A 5 -7.64 -6.32 2.66
N MET A 6 -6.79 -5.46 2.11
CA MET A 6 -5.36 -5.46 2.41
C MET A 6 -5.15 -5.37 3.93
N GLN A 7 -4.69 -6.44 4.55
CA GLN A 7 -4.50 -6.51 6.00
C GLN A 7 -3.21 -5.81 6.40
N ILE A 8 -3.09 -5.40 7.67
CA ILE A 8 -1.87 -4.76 8.20
C ILE A 8 -0.61 -5.60 7.93
N LYS A 9 -0.71 -6.93 7.97
CA LYS A 9 0.40 -7.82 7.64
C LYS A 9 0.86 -7.67 6.18
N GLU A 10 -0.09 -7.67 5.24
CA GLU A 10 0.20 -7.49 3.82
C GLU A 10 0.80 -6.11 3.55
N VAL A 11 0.30 -5.05 4.19
CA VAL A 11 0.87 -3.70 4.06
C VAL A 11 2.33 -3.67 4.54
N LYS A 12 2.63 -4.33 5.67
CA LYS A 12 4.01 -4.41 6.20
C LYS A 12 4.95 -5.12 5.23
N GLU A 13 4.54 -6.24 4.67
CA GLU A 13 5.32 -6.97 3.65
C GLU A 13 5.52 -6.09 2.41
N LEU A 14 4.47 -5.38 1.97
CA LEU A 14 4.51 -4.47 0.83
C LEU A 14 5.52 -3.32 1.02
N ILE A 15 5.63 -2.75 2.23
CA ILE A 15 6.61 -1.70 2.54
C ILE A 15 8.05 -2.17 2.30
N PHE A 16 8.36 -3.44 2.58
CA PHE A 16 9.70 -4.00 2.32
C PHE A 16 9.94 -4.33 0.85
N GLU A 17 8.89 -4.64 0.10
CA GLU A 17 9.00 -5.03 -1.31
C GLU A 17 9.01 -3.81 -2.26
N VAL A 18 8.39 -2.70 -1.87
CA VAL A 18 8.28 -1.52 -2.73
C VAL A 18 9.64 -0.84 -2.87
N PRO A 19 10.15 -0.69 -4.11
CA PRO A 19 11.40 0.01 -4.35
C PRO A 19 11.33 1.46 -3.88
N TYR A 20 12.41 1.96 -3.28
CA TYR A 20 12.44 3.30 -2.71
C TYR A 20 12.15 4.41 -3.74
N ASP A 21 12.56 4.22 -5.00
CA ASP A 21 12.29 5.11 -6.13
C ASP A 21 10.82 5.22 -6.53
N LYS A 22 9.98 4.27 -6.08
CA LYS A 22 8.53 4.28 -6.29
C LYS A 22 7.75 4.91 -5.15
N THR A 23 8.44 5.40 -4.13
CA THR A 23 7.85 6.09 -2.98
C THR A 23 8.15 7.58 -3.05
N VAL A 24 7.25 8.40 -2.51
CA VAL A 24 7.38 9.85 -2.46
C VAL A 24 7.55 10.28 -1.00
N GLU A 25 8.49 11.18 -0.73
CA GLU A 25 8.63 11.79 0.60
C GLU A 25 7.54 12.85 0.79
N ILE A 26 6.75 12.70 1.84
CA ILE A 26 5.63 13.61 2.14
C ILE A 26 5.95 14.55 3.31
N ALA A 27 6.86 14.13 4.19
CA ALA A 27 7.42 14.89 5.30
C ALA A 27 8.78 14.28 5.66
N GLU A 28 9.61 15.00 6.39
CA GLU A 28 10.93 14.50 6.81
C GLU A 28 10.79 13.15 7.52
N GLY A 29 11.40 12.12 6.94
CA GLY A 29 11.37 10.74 7.46
C GLY A 29 10.10 9.95 7.17
N TYR A 30 9.08 10.54 6.51
CA TYR A 30 7.84 9.86 6.11
C TYR A 30 7.72 9.74 4.61
N ARG A 31 7.43 8.53 4.14
CA ARG A 31 7.25 8.24 2.72
C ARG A 31 5.92 7.59 2.45
N ALA A 32 5.43 7.79 1.23
CA ALA A 32 4.16 7.24 0.80
C ALA A 32 4.25 6.62 -0.59
N PHE A 33 3.37 5.65 -0.85
CA PHE A 33 3.11 5.14 -2.18
C PHE A 33 1.64 4.74 -2.33
N GLU A 34 1.18 4.74 -3.57
CA GLU A 34 -0.16 4.28 -3.91
C GLU A 34 -0.17 2.78 -4.16
N SER A 35 -1.23 2.11 -3.71
CA SER A 35 -1.47 0.70 -3.94
C SER A 35 -2.94 0.45 -4.25
N THR A 36 -3.21 -0.64 -4.97
CA THR A 36 -4.58 -1.03 -5.33
C THR A 36 -4.88 -2.44 -4.84
N SER A 37 -6.06 -2.65 -4.29
CA SER A 37 -6.59 -3.97 -3.96
C SER A 37 -8.02 -4.13 -4.48
N CYS A 38 -8.54 -5.35 -4.49
CA CYS A 38 -9.94 -5.62 -4.82
C CYS A 38 -10.56 -6.41 -3.67
N PHE A 39 -11.68 -5.93 -3.14
CA PHE A 39 -12.44 -6.63 -2.10
C PHE A 39 -13.91 -6.76 -2.52
N ALA A 40 -14.43 -7.98 -2.49
CA ALA A 40 -15.82 -8.28 -2.87
C ALA A 40 -16.23 -7.69 -4.24
N GLY A 41 -15.31 -7.66 -5.21
CA GLY A 41 -15.54 -7.09 -6.54
C GLY A 41 -15.47 -5.56 -6.62
N VAL A 42 -15.10 -4.89 -5.53
CA VAL A 42 -14.90 -3.44 -5.46
C VAL A 42 -13.40 -3.14 -5.51
N GLU A 43 -12.98 -2.32 -6.47
CA GLU A 43 -11.62 -1.80 -6.51
C GLU A 43 -11.39 -0.80 -5.38
N GLN A 44 -10.28 -0.95 -4.68
CA GLN A 44 -9.85 -0.12 -3.58
C GLN A 44 -8.51 0.51 -3.94
N ARG A 45 -8.36 1.80 -3.64
CA ARG A 45 -7.11 2.54 -3.75
C ARG A 45 -6.64 2.91 -2.34
N TRP A 46 -5.37 2.68 -2.08
CA TRP A 46 -4.72 2.92 -0.80
C TRP A 46 -3.56 3.87 -1.00
N VAL A 47 -3.37 4.77 -0.03
CA VAL A 47 -2.12 5.50 0.16
C VAL A 47 -1.48 4.91 1.41
N VAL A 48 -0.36 4.22 1.23
CA VAL A 48 0.39 3.64 2.35
C VAL A 48 1.44 4.66 2.76
N ILE A 49 1.47 5.01 4.05
CA ILE A 49 2.44 5.94 4.65
C ILE A 49 3.26 5.18 5.69
N PHE A 50 4.57 5.36 5.68
CA PHE A 50 5.48 4.73 6.65
C PHE A 50 6.70 5.60 6.95
#